data_AF-A0A847VDY8-F1
#
_entry.id   AF-A0A847VDY8-F1
#
_cell.length_a   1.000
_cell.length_b   1.000
_cell.length_c   1.000
_cell.angle_alpha   90.00
_cell.angle_beta   90.00
_cell.angle_gamma   90.00
#
_symmetry.space_group_name_H-M   'P 1'
#
loop_
_entity.id
_entity.type
_entity.pdbx_description
1 polymer ?
#
loop_
_entity_poly.entity_id
_entity_poly.type
_entity_poly.pdbx_seq_one_letter_code
_entity_poly.pdbx_strand_id
1 'polypeptide(L)'
;TSDTAILCREFGIPAIVGAKDVSLLLKDGQNIQLDGNTGSIYLLEEKKEEVKDVHPVVEAYKEEKLVGVDLLREEMEKEQEDIVQEELKIPHDMNLSPCATSVFMQPKGEPKELLDYVGNSHGIVHIDLDKILVEDGRHILAYVEDKKFVEFSNKICEKILDYVVLAEGNRVVLSIGSLRVSAFRGLTKGKQYENTDLDDSAHGLAHYTSNPTLLNRVIKIVRRLRNVYKKRNVDIGIYAPMSAEEMKKFKRALLAEGLRRTASFNIYAILDSPTDVILADEILDTKIDGLILDMPRIVKVMQGHKFDAENVKYNLGVSSSLKIVDVICDTTDSPSKEVIVIAQDSEDLVRYCVQRGVYGISVLPENVKETREVVSEEESTLILGYK
;
A
#
# COMPACT_ATOMS: atom_id res chain seq x y z
N THR A 1 -12.09 -10.32 41.12
CA THR A 1 -11.48 -11.01 39.96
C THR A 1 -11.60 -12.49 40.21
N SER A 2 -12.10 -13.27 39.24
CA SER A 2 -12.27 -14.72 39.38
C SER A 2 -10.96 -15.44 39.03
N ASP A 3 -10.56 -16.43 39.82
CA ASP A 3 -9.35 -17.23 39.59
C ASP A 3 -9.37 -17.91 38.21
N THR A 4 -10.55 -18.33 37.75
CA THR A 4 -10.76 -18.93 36.43
C THR A 4 -10.50 -17.94 35.28
N ALA A 5 -10.88 -16.68 35.45
CA ALA A 5 -10.67 -15.66 34.42
C ALA A 5 -9.19 -15.29 34.26
N ILE A 6 -8.41 -15.37 35.35
CA ILE A 6 -6.96 -15.15 35.32
C ILE A 6 -6.28 -16.29 34.55
N LEU A 7 -6.63 -17.53 34.87
CA LEU A 7 -6.09 -18.72 34.21
C LEU A 7 -6.38 -18.71 32.71
N CYS A 8 -7.64 -18.48 32.30
CA CYS A 8 -8.02 -18.46 30.88
C CYS A 8 -7.29 -17.36 30.09
N ARG A 9 -6.99 -16.22 30.74
CA ARG A 9 -6.23 -15.12 30.13
C ARG A 9 -4.77 -15.49 29.87
N GLU A 10 -4.16 -16.31 30.73
CA GLU A 10 -2.78 -16.77 30.57
C GLU A 10 -2.63 -17.76 29.40
N PHE A 11 -3.67 -18.53 29.12
CA PHE A 11 -3.69 -19.51 28.02
C PHE A 11 -4.32 -18.99 26.71
N GLY A 12 -4.74 -17.71 26.65
CA GLY A 12 -5.38 -17.14 25.47
C GLY A 12 -6.74 -17.75 25.12
N ILE A 13 -7.43 -18.34 26.12
CA ILE A 13 -8.73 -18.99 25.95
C ILE A 13 -9.83 -17.96 26.29
N PRO A 14 -10.79 -17.67 25.38
CA PRO A 14 -11.92 -16.80 25.69
C PRO A 14 -12.76 -17.36 26.83
N ALA A 15 -13.02 -16.56 27.86
CA ALA A 15 -13.81 -16.96 29.01
C ALA A 15 -14.75 -15.85 29.46
N ILE A 16 -16.00 -16.22 29.78
CA ILE A 16 -17.02 -15.34 30.35
C ILE A 16 -17.33 -15.86 31.75
N VAL A 17 -17.18 -15.02 32.78
CA VAL A 17 -17.41 -15.39 34.18
C VAL A 17 -18.54 -14.55 34.78
N GLY A 18 -19.33 -15.16 35.67
CA GLY A 18 -20.41 -14.45 36.39
C GLY A 18 -21.73 -14.32 35.64
N ALA A 19 -21.98 -15.13 34.61
CA ALA A 19 -23.25 -15.16 33.89
C ALA A 19 -24.31 -15.91 34.72
N LYS A 20 -25.32 -15.18 35.24
CA LYS A 20 -26.16 -15.63 36.37
C LYS A 20 -27.29 -16.61 36.03
N ASP A 21 -27.59 -16.88 34.77
CA ASP A 21 -28.73 -17.73 34.39
C ASP A 21 -28.39 -18.74 33.28
N VAL A 22 -27.11 -18.95 33.00
CA VAL A 22 -26.64 -19.77 31.87
C VAL A 22 -27.06 -21.23 32.00
N SER A 23 -27.08 -21.77 33.23
CA SER A 23 -27.48 -23.16 33.49
C SER A 23 -28.98 -23.42 33.27
N LEU A 24 -29.80 -22.37 33.15
CA LEU A 24 -31.22 -22.48 32.80
C LEU A 24 -31.46 -22.28 31.31
N LEU A 25 -30.60 -21.50 30.65
CA LEU A 25 -30.73 -21.11 29.25
C LEU A 25 -30.07 -22.07 28.28
N LEU A 26 -29.00 -22.76 28.69
CA LEU A 26 -28.25 -23.71 27.86
C LEU A 26 -28.47 -25.15 28.33
N LYS A 27 -28.48 -26.08 27.37
CA LYS A 27 -28.56 -27.52 27.60
C LYS A 27 -27.31 -28.22 27.10
N ASP A 28 -26.97 -29.32 27.73
CA ASP A 28 -25.85 -30.16 27.33
C ASP A 28 -25.98 -30.59 25.86
N GLY A 29 -24.91 -30.42 25.08
CA GLY A 29 -24.87 -30.74 23.66
C GLY A 29 -25.32 -29.62 22.71
N GLN A 30 -25.67 -28.42 23.20
CA GLN A 30 -25.96 -27.26 22.35
C GLN A 30 -24.69 -26.59 21.83
N ASN A 31 -24.65 -26.31 20.53
CA ASN A 31 -23.61 -25.50 19.90
C ASN A 31 -23.83 -24.02 20.22
N ILE A 32 -22.80 -23.39 20.78
CA ILE A 32 -22.81 -21.97 21.14
C ILE A 32 -21.55 -21.29 20.62
N GLN A 33 -21.64 -19.98 20.41
CA GLN A 33 -20.49 -19.12 20.14
C GLN A 33 -20.31 -18.12 21.30
N LEU A 34 -19.06 -17.94 21.73
CA LEU A 34 -18.70 -17.06 22.84
C LEU A 34 -17.89 -15.87 22.34
N ASP A 35 -18.23 -14.67 22.80
CA ASP A 35 -17.42 -13.46 22.62
C ASP A 35 -16.89 -12.97 23.98
N GLY A 36 -15.60 -13.25 24.25
CA GLY A 36 -14.92 -12.86 25.49
C GLY A 36 -14.65 -11.36 25.63
N ASN A 37 -14.74 -10.57 24.56
CA ASN A 37 -14.53 -9.12 24.63
C ASN A 37 -15.81 -8.38 25.05
N THR A 38 -16.96 -8.84 24.56
CA THR A 38 -18.26 -8.23 24.89
C THR A 38 -18.99 -8.94 26.02
N GLY A 39 -18.60 -10.17 26.35
CA GLY A 39 -19.29 -11.00 27.34
C GLY A 39 -20.58 -11.63 26.82
N SER A 40 -20.72 -11.76 25.50
CA SER A 40 -21.94 -12.24 24.83
C SER A 40 -21.87 -13.74 24.49
N ILE A 41 -23.02 -14.43 24.58
CA ILE A 41 -23.19 -15.84 24.24
C ILE A 41 -24.28 -15.95 23.16
N TYR A 42 -23.99 -16.66 22.06
CA TYR A 42 -24.91 -16.86 20.94
C TYR A 42 -25.26 -18.33 20.77
N LEU A 43 -26.54 -18.66 20.58
CA LEU A 43 -27.01 -20.00 20.23
C LEU A 43 -26.91 -20.21 18.72
N LEU A 44 -26.30 -21.32 18.31
CA LEU A 44 -26.23 -21.72 16.90
C LEU A 44 -27.36 -22.73 16.63
N GLU A 45 -28.45 -22.27 16.02
CA GLU A 45 -29.53 -23.16 15.57
C GLU A 45 -29.22 -23.74 14.19
N GLU A 46 -29.24 -25.06 14.05
CA GLU A 46 -29.26 -25.73 12.76
C GLU A 46 -30.70 -25.71 12.20
N LYS A 47 -31.01 -24.75 11.34
CA LYS A 47 -32.26 -24.78 10.56
C LYS A 47 -32.11 -25.68 9.35
N LYS A 48 -32.85 -26.80 9.35
CA LYS A 48 -33.30 -27.48 8.13
C LYS A 48 -34.54 -26.75 7.64
N GLU A 49 -34.49 -26.15 6.44
CA GLU A 49 -35.69 -25.57 5.83
C GLU A 49 -36.21 -26.46 4.70
N GLU A 50 -37.45 -26.93 4.90
CA GLU A 50 -38.32 -27.52 3.89
C GLU A 50 -38.95 -26.40 3.03
N VAL A 51 -39.01 -26.63 1.73
CA VAL A 51 -39.51 -25.69 0.72
C VAL A 51 -41.03 -25.57 0.78
N LYS A 52 -41.55 -24.37 1.03
CA LYS A 52 -42.90 -23.97 0.63
C LYS A 52 -42.91 -22.53 0.10
N ASP A 53 -43.33 -22.39 -1.15
CA ASP A 53 -43.48 -21.12 -1.86
C ASP A 53 -44.37 -20.12 -1.10
N VAL A 54 -43.80 -18.95 -0.78
CA VAL A 54 -44.56 -17.76 -0.39
C VAL A 54 -44.01 -16.54 -1.10
N HIS A 55 -44.91 -15.65 -1.53
CA HIS A 55 -44.66 -14.60 -2.52
C HIS A 55 -43.71 -13.48 -2.04
N PRO A 56 -42.85 -12.90 -2.92
CA PRO A 56 -41.63 -12.15 -2.53
C PRO A 56 -41.81 -10.82 -1.77
N VAL A 57 -43.05 -10.38 -1.52
CA VAL A 57 -43.35 -9.06 -0.93
C VAL A 57 -43.41 -9.13 0.60
N VAL A 58 -43.71 -10.28 1.18
CA VAL A 58 -43.85 -10.41 2.65
C VAL A 58 -42.50 -10.59 3.34
N GLU A 59 -41.49 -11.14 2.66
CA GLU A 59 -40.11 -11.25 3.16
C GLU A 59 -39.41 -9.88 3.21
N ALA A 60 -39.74 -8.98 2.28
CA ALA A 60 -39.16 -7.64 2.22
C ALA A 60 -39.48 -6.75 3.44
N TYR A 61 -40.56 -7.02 4.18
CA TYR A 61 -40.95 -6.24 5.35
C TYR A 61 -40.30 -6.70 6.67
N LYS A 62 -39.73 -7.91 6.73
CA LYS A 62 -39.08 -8.43 7.95
C LYS A 62 -37.57 -8.19 8.00
N GLU A 63 -36.91 -7.97 6.87
CA GLU A 63 -35.45 -7.91 6.79
C GLU A 63 -34.83 -6.50 6.66
N GLU A 64 -35.53 -5.42 7.04
CA GLU A 64 -35.00 -4.02 7.11
C GLU A 64 -33.92 -3.66 6.06
N LYS A 65 -34.11 -4.03 4.79
CA LYS A 65 -33.29 -3.58 3.67
C LYS A 65 -33.98 -2.42 2.97
N LEU A 66 -33.47 -1.21 3.16
CA LEU A 66 -33.66 -0.15 2.17
C LEU A 66 -32.44 -0.10 1.23
N VAL A 67 -32.68 -0.64 0.03
CA VAL A 67 -32.15 -0.26 -1.29
C VAL A 67 -30.73 -0.70 -1.67
N GLY A 68 -30.68 -1.49 -2.74
CA GLY A 68 -29.50 -1.69 -3.59
C GLY A 68 -29.42 -3.10 -4.19
N VAL A 69 -30.30 -3.42 -5.13
CA VAL A 69 -30.27 -4.68 -5.88
C VAL A 69 -29.04 -4.67 -6.80
N ASP A 70 -28.05 -5.50 -6.47
CA ASP A 70 -26.88 -5.78 -7.30
C ASP A 70 -27.08 -7.16 -7.94
N LEU A 71 -27.61 -7.16 -9.17
CA LEU A 71 -27.90 -8.36 -9.98
C LEU A 71 -26.64 -9.08 -10.50
N LEU A 72 -25.45 -8.66 -10.07
CA LEU A 72 -24.16 -9.20 -10.52
C LEU A 72 -23.62 -10.33 -9.62
N ARG A 73 -24.23 -10.59 -8.45
CA ARG A 73 -23.71 -11.60 -7.51
C ARG A 73 -24.00 -13.04 -7.93
N GLU A 74 -25.13 -13.30 -8.59
CA GLU A 74 -25.48 -14.67 -8.98
C GLU A 74 -24.67 -15.19 -10.17
N GLU A 75 -24.11 -14.32 -11.02
CA GLU A 75 -23.17 -14.72 -12.08
C GLU A 75 -21.76 -14.97 -11.53
N MET A 76 -21.33 -14.22 -10.49
CA MET A 76 -19.98 -14.35 -9.92
C MET A 76 -19.81 -15.58 -9.00
N GLU A 77 -20.86 -16.01 -8.29
CA GLU A 77 -20.77 -17.18 -7.39
C GLU A 77 -20.81 -18.52 -8.15
N LYS A 78 -21.34 -18.57 -9.38
CA LYS A 78 -21.33 -19.78 -10.22
C LYS A 78 -20.05 -19.95 -11.04
N GLU A 79 -19.27 -18.90 -11.27
CA GLU A 79 -17.97 -19.00 -11.95
C GLU A 79 -16.79 -19.28 -11.00
N GLN A 80 -17.02 -19.24 -9.68
CA GLN A 80 -15.95 -19.40 -8.68
C GLN A 80 -15.71 -20.83 -8.18
N GLU A 81 -16.53 -21.81 -8.57
CA GLU A 81 -16.34 -23.21 -8.11
C GLU A 81 -15.59 -24.14 -9.07
N ASP A 82 -15.12 -23.69 -10.23
CA ASP A 82 -14.27 -24.52 -11.12
C ASP A 82 -13.23 -23.71 -11.92
N ILE A 83 -12.47 -22.85 -11.23
CA ILE A 83 -11.15 -22.43 -11.73
C ILE A 83 -10.11 -23.09 -10.83
N VAL A 84 -9.59 -24.22 -11.29
CA VAL A 84 -8.28 -24.70 -10.83
C VAL A 84 -7.28 -23.61 -11.21
N GLN A 85 -7.02 -22.67 -10.28
CA GLN A 85 -5.90 -21.76 -10.41
C GLN A 85 -4.66 -22.66 -10.42
N GLU A 86 -3.99 -22.77 -11.57
CA GLU A 86 -2.59 -23.16 -11.57
C GLU A 86 -1.90 -22.23 -10.56
N GLU A 87 -1.44 -22.78 -9.44
CA GLU A 87 -0.69 -22.03 -8.44
C GLU A 87 0.46 -21.34 -9.16
N LEU A 88 0.40 -20.02 -9.22
CA LEU A 88 1.42 -19.20 -9.86
C LEU A 88 2.69 -19.30 -9.02
N LYS A 89 3.55 -20.27 -9.34
CA LYS A 89 4.76 -20.55 -8.57
C LYS A 89 5.81 -19.49 -8.85
N ILE A 90 6.05 -18.64 -7.87
CA ILE A 90 7.10 -17.63 -7.96
C ILE A 90 8.45 -18.29 -7.65
N PRO A 91 9.45 -18.19 -8.56
CA PRO A 91 10.76 -18.76 -8.35
C PRO A 91 11.50 -18.02 -7.22
N HIS A 92 12.13 -18.79 -6.34
CA HIS A 92 12.96 -18.31 -5.23
C HIS A 92 14.32 -18.97 -5.27
N ASP A 93 15.38 -18.20 -5.06
CA ASP A 93 16.72 -18.72 -4.86
C ASP A 93 16.99 -18.92 -3.36
N MET A 94 16.94 -20.18 -2.94
CA MET A 94 17.16 -20.59 -1.56
C MET A 94 18.62 -20.42 -1.09
N ASN A 95 19.55 -20.14 -2.01
CA ASN A 95 20.96 -19.94 -1.69
C ASN A 95 21.31 -18.48 -1.41
N LEU A 96 20.37 -17.55 -1.58
CA LEU A 96 20.61 -16.15 -1.29
C LEU A 96 20.84 -15.94 0.21
N SER A 97 21.95 -15.28 0.53
CA SER A 97 22.28 -14.93 1.90
C SER A 97 21.19 -14.05 2.53
N PRO A 98 20.96 -14.19 3.85
CA PRO A 98 20.09 -13.28 4.57
C PRO A 98 20.70 -11.87 4.59
N CYS A 99 19.83 -10.87 4.59
CA CYS A 99 20.19 -9.46 4.67
C CYS A 99 19.35 -8.82 5.79
N ALA A 100 19.94 -7.91 6.57
CA ALA A 100 19.20 -7.10 7.53
C ALA A 100 18.48 -5.93 6.83
N THR A 101 19.16 -5.31 5.87
CA THR A 101 18.62 -4.26 5.00
C THR A 101 17.69 -4.92 3.98
N SER A 102 16.45 -4.44 3.91
CA SER A 102 15.46 -5.01 2.99
C SER A 102 15.74 -4.58 1.55
N VAL A 103 15.93 -5.54 0.64
CA VAL A 103 16.02 -5.29 -0.81
C VAL A 103 14.64 -5.42 -1.44
N PHE A 104 14.08 -4.29 -1.87
CA PHE A 104 12.81 -4.18 -2.58
C PHE A 104 13.02 -4.11 -4.10
N MET A 105 11.98 -4.46 -4.85
CA MET A 105 11.95 -4.31 -6.30
C MET A 105 11.14 -3.08 -6.69
N GLN A 106 11.68 -2.26 -7.60
CA GLN A 106 10.93 -1.25 -8.33
C GLN A 106 10.34 -1.88 -9.59
N PRO A 107 9.00 -1.95 -9.75
CA PRO A 107 8.40 -2.60 -10.91
C PRO A 107 8.65 -1.77 -12.17
N LYS A 108 9.16 -2.42 -13.22
CA LYS A 108 9.38 -1.84 -14.54
C LYS A 108 9.01 -2.88 -15.59
N GLY A 109 8.04 -2.55 -16.44
CA GLY A 109 7.46 -3.50 -17.39
C GLY A 109 6.19 -4.15 -16.87
N GLU A 110 5.70 -5.13 -17.61
CA GLU A 110 4.45 -5.83 -17.31
C GLU A 110 4.62 -6.86 -16.18
N PRO A 111 3.59 -7.17 -15.38
CA PRO A 111 3.68 -8.12 -14.26
C PRO A 111 4.32 -9.48 -14.63
N LYS A 112 4.06 -9.98 -15.84
CA LYS A 112 4.61 -11.25 -16.32
C LYS A 112 6.14 -11.25 -16.44
N GLU A 113 6.73 -10.10 -16.73
CA GLU A 113 8.18 -9.93 -16.86
C GLU A 113 8.87 -9.87 -15.49
N LEU A 114 8.10 -9.64 -14.42
CA LEU A 114 8.62 -9.47 -13.06
C LEU A 114 8.69 -10.79 -12.28
N LEU A 115 8.07 -11.86 -12.80
CA LEU A 115 7.89 -13.13 -12.10
C LEU A 115 9.22 -13.76 -11.65
N ASP A 116 10.24 -13.68 -12.50
CA ASP A 116 11.56 -14.28 -12.23
C ASP A 116 12.38 -13.52 -11.18
N TYR A 117 12.00 -12.27 -10.88
CA TYR A 117 12.77 -11.37 -10.01
C TYR A 117 12.13 -11.21 -8.64
N VAL A 118 10.79 -11.13 -8.60
CA VAL A 118 10.04 -10.72 -7.41
C VAL A 118 10.21 -11.66 -6.21
N GLY A 119 10.33 -12.98 -6.44
CA GLY A 119 10.48 -13.95 -5.35
C GLY A 119 11.78 -13.78 -4.56
N ASN A 120 12.80 -13.17 -5.16
CA ASN A 120 14.05 -12.88 -4.47
C ASN A 120 14.05 -11.53 -3.74
N SER A 121 12.99 -10.72 -3.88
CA SER A 121 12.83 -9.41 -3.23
C SER A 121 12.06 -9.52 -1.91
N HIS A 122 12.22 -8.52 -1.04
CA HIS A 122 11.47 -8.38 0.22
C HIS A 122 10.13 -7.64 0.02
N GLY A 123 9.71 -7.44 -1.24
CA GLY A 123 8.51 -6.71 -1.60
C GLY A 123 8.70 -5.77 -2.78
N ILE A 124 7.63 -5.09 -3.15
CA ILE A 124 7.58 -4.17 -4.28
C ILE A 124 7.38 -2.75 -3.76
N VAL A 125 8.30 -1.86 -4.09
CA VAL A 125 8.17 -0.43 -3.76
C VAL A 125 7.97 0.33 -5.05
N HIS A 126 7.05 1.31 -5.02
CA HIS A 126 6.75 2.19 -6.14
C HIS A 126 5.97 1.52 -7.29
N ILE A 127 4.78 0.96 -6.98
CA ILE A 127 3.76 0.76 -8.03
C ILE A 127 3.10 2.11 -8.29
N ASP A 128 3.32 2.65 -9.49
CA ASP A 128 2.91 4.00 -9.86
C ASP A 128 1.42 4.06 -10.25
N LEU A 129 0.56 4.45 -9.31
CA LEU A 129 -0.88 4.51 -9.52
C LEU A 129 -1.27 5.61 -10.51
N ASP A 130 -0.55 6.73 -10.55
CA ASP A 130 -0.86 7.81 -11.50
C ASP A 130 -0.68 7.34 -12.95
N LYS A 131 0.39 6.58 -13.24
CA LYS A 131 0.59 5.96 -14.56
C LYS A 131 -0.55 5.01 -14.93
N ILE A 132 -0.92 4.12 -14.03
CA ILE A 132 -2.03 3.16 -14.25
C ILE A 132 -3.34 3.90 -14.55
N LEU A 133 -3.59 5.03 -13.87
CA LEU A 133 -4.77 5.87 -14.08
C LEU A 133 -4.73 6.61 -15.43
N VAL A 134 -3.57 7.17 -15.80
CA VAL A 134 -3.39 7.90 -17.07
C VAL A 134 -3.45 6.97 -18.28
N GLU A 135 -2.91 5.75 -18.18
CA GLU A 135 -2.98 4.71 -19.20
C GLU A 135 -4.41 4.28 -19.55
N ASP A 136 -5.37 4.46 -18.64
CA ASP A 136 -6.78 4.23 -18.96
C ASP A 136 -7.33 5.21 -20.02
N GLY A 137 -6.70 6.38 -20.17
CA GLY A 137 -7.01 7.37 -21.22
C GLY A 137 -8.20 8.30 -20.91
N ARG A 138 -8.82 8.16 -19.74
CA ARG A 138 -9.97 8.96 -19.31
C ARG A 138 -9.86 9.42 -17.87
N HIS A 139 -10.22 10.68 -17.62
CA HIS A 139 -10.09 11.29 -16.30
C HIS A 139 -11.03 10.62 -15.27
N ILE A 140 -10.53 10.34 -14.07
CA ILE A 140 -11.26 9.61 -13.00
C ILE A 140 -12.61 10.25 -12.69
N LEU A 141 -12.64 11.59 -12.58
CA LEU A 141 -13.87 12.33 -12.25
C LEU A 141 -14.93 12.27 -13.36
N ALA A 142 -14.56 11.94 -14.60
CA ALA A 142 -15.51 11.67 -15.66
C ALA A 142 -16.32 10.39 -15.38
N TYR A 143 -15.69 9.35 -14.84
CA TYR A 143 -16.40 8.13 -14.42
C TYR A 143 -17.29 8.39 -13.21
N VAL A 144 -16.95 9.37 -12.37
CA VAL A 144 -17.81 9.79 -11.26
C VAL A 144 -19.07 10.49 -11.78
N GLU A 145 -18.92 11.42 -12.72
CA GLU A 145 -20.05 12.11 -13.36
C GLU A 145 -20.98 11.11 -14.05
N ASP A 146 -20.42 10.15 -14.80
CA ASP A 146 -21.16 9.11 -15.51
C ASP A 146 -21.70 7.99 -14.60
N LYS A 147 -21.50 8.07 -13.27
CA LYS A 147 -21.88 7.05 -12.27
C LYS A 147 -21.24 5.66 -12.50
N LYS A 148 -20.11 5.59 -13.22
CA LYS A 148 -19.33 4.38 -13.53
C LYS A 148 -18.07 4.21 -12.68
N PHE A 149 -17.93 4.98 -11.61
CA PHE A 149 -16.74 4.97 -10.76
C PHE A 149 -16.45 3.60 -10.13
N VAL A 150 -17.48 2.80 -9.80
CA VAL A 150 -17.28 1.48 -9.18
C VAL A 150 -16.65 0.50 -10.16
N GLU A 151 -17.18 0.42 -11.39
CA GLU A 151 -16.62 -0.39 -12.48
C GLU A 151 -15.17 0.02 -12.79
N PHE A 152 -14.94 1.33 -12.92
CA PHE A 152 -13.59 1.86 -13.11
C PHE A 152 -12.66 1.49 -11.95
N SER A 153 -13.11 1.63 -10.71
CA SER A 153 -12.32 1.27 -9.54
C SER A 153 -12.00 -0.23 -9.49
N ASN A 154 -12.89 -1.11 -9.94
CA ASN A 154 -12.61 -2.55 -10.05
C ASN A 154 -11.49 -2.79 -11.06
N LYS A 155 -11.64 -2.24 -12.26
CA LYS A 155 -10.66 -2.37 -13.35
C LYS A 155 -9.26 -1.92 -12.91
N ILE A 156 -9.16 -0.78 -12.22
CA ILE A 156 -7.87 -0.28 -11.71
C ILE A 156 -7.34 -1.18 -10.59
N CYS A 157 -8.19 -1.66 -9.68
CA CYS A 157 -7.77 -2.61 -8.65
C CYS A 157 -7.24 -3.91 -9.26
N GLU A 158 -7.87 -4.46 -10.29
CA GLU A 158 -7.42 -5.66 -10.99
C GLU A 158 -6.02 -5.48 -11.58
N LYS A 159 -5.76 -4.38 -12.28
CA LYS A 159 -4.40 -4.04 -12.77
C LYS A 159 -3.37 -3.99 -11.64
N ILE A 160 -3.72 -3.41 -10.49
CA ILE A 160 -2.81 -3.34 -9.34
C ILE A 160 -2.62 -4.72 -8.71
N LEU A 161 -3.67 -5.55 -8.68
CA LEU A 161 -3.61 -6.89 -8.09
C LEU A 161 -2.63 -7.79 -8.81
N ASP A 162 -2.46 -7.64 -10.12
CA ASP A 162 -1.46 -8.37 -10.88
C ASP A 162 -0.04 -8.18 -10.32
N TYR A 163 0.28 -6.97 -9.85
CA TYR A 163 1.55 -6.70 -9.16
C TYR A 163 1.54 -7.17 -7.70
N VAL A 164 0.42 -6.97 -6.99
CA VAL A 164 0.34 -7.29 -5.54
C VAL A 164 0.39 -8.79 -5.28
N VAL A 165 -0.17 -9.61 -6.17
CA VAL A 165 -0.12 -11.08 -6.07
C VAL A 165 1.31 -11.59 -6.21
N LEU A 166 2.11 -10.98 -7.09
CA LEU A 166 3.52 -11.31 -7.27
C LEU A 166 4.36 -11.11 -6.00
N ALA A 167 3.93 -10.25 -5.08
CA ALA A 167 4.65 -10.04 -3.83
C ALA A 167 4.42 -11.14 -2.78
N GLU A 168 3.50 -12.10 -2.99
CA GLU A 168 3.23 -13.22 -2.05
C GLU A 168 3.02 -12.80 -0.58
N GLY A 169 2.41 -11.63 -0.36
CA GLY A 169 2.17 -11.08 0.97
C GLY A 169 3.30 -10.22 1.53
N ASN A 170 4.46 -10.17 0.87
CA ASN A 170 5.50 -9.18 1.13
C ASN A 170 4.97 -7.77 0.90
N ARG A 171 5.70 -6.78 1.42
CA ARG A 171 5.29 -5.39 1.40
C ARG A 171 5.09 -4.89 -0.02
N VAL A 172 4.03 -4.11 -0.22
CA VAL A 172 3.79 -3.39 -1.47
C VAL A 172 3.53 -1.92 -1.17
N VAL A 173 4.24 -1.01 -1.82
CA VAL A 173 3.98 0.44 -1.70
C VAL A 173 3.39 0.98 -3.00
N LEU A 174 2.12 1.40 -2.95
CA LEU A 174 1.48 2.15 -4.03
C LEU A 174 1.88 3.62 -3.94
N SER A 175 2.44 4.15 -5.02
CA SER A 175 2.82 5.55 -5.13
C SER A 175 1.74 6.34 -5.86
N ILE A 176 1.42 7.53 -5.35
CA ILE A 176 0.57 8.53 -6.04
C ILE A 176 1.32 9.86 -6.15
N GLY A 177 0.96 10.68 -7.14
CA GLY A 177 1.50 12.02 -7.35
C GLY A 177 2.77 12.07 -8.19
N SER A 178 3.10 10.97 -8.88
CA SER A 178 4.31 10.85 -9.67
C SER A 178 4.28 11.69 -10.95
N LEU A 179 3.08 11.94 -11.50
CA LEU A 179 2.88 12.60 -12.80
C LEU A 179 2.45 14.05 -12.64
N ARG A 180 2.69 14.82 -13.70
CA ARG A 180 2.27 16.22 -13.79
C ARG A 180 0.78 16.36 -14.04
N VAL A 181 0.21 17.47 -13.59
CA VAL A 181 -1.17 17.91 -13.89
C VAL A 181 -1.45 17.89 -15.40
N SER A 182 -0.46 18.26 -16.22
CA SER A 182 -0.58 18.23 -17.69
C SER A 182 -0.93 16.84 -18.26
N ALA A 183 -0.45 15.74 -17.66
CA ALA A 183 -0.82 14.39 -18.06
C ALA A 183 -2.32 14.13 -17.83
N PHE A 184 -2.85 14.54 -16.68
CA PHE A 184 -4.27 14.41 -16.35
C PHE A 184 -5.16 15.34 -17.19
N ARG A 185 -4.71 16.56 -17.48
CA ARG A 185 -5.40 17.48 -18.42
C ARG A 185 -5.49 16.92 -19.83
N GLY A 186 -4.49 16.13 -20.24
CA GLY A 186 -4.45 15.45 -21.54
C GLY A 186 -5.47 14.31 -21.69
N LEU A 187 -6.05 13.82 -20.59
CA LEU A 187 -7.04 12.74 -20.61
C LEU A 187 -8.38 13.19 -21.19
N THR A 188 -9.19 12.22 -21.61
CA THR A 188 -10.58 12.47 -21.99
C THR A 188 -11.35 13.11 -20.82
N LYS A 189 -11.98 14.28 -21.06
CA LYS A 189 -12.58 15.19 -20.07
C LYS A 189 -11.63 15.75 -18.99
N GLY A 190 -10.30 15.60 -19.12
CA GLY A 190 -9.32 16.04 -18.13
C GLY A 190 -9.36 17.54 -17.81
N LYS A 191 -9.34 18.39 -18.84
CA LYS A 191 -9.38 19.85 -18.70
C LYS A 191 -10.57 20.40 -17.89
N GLN A 192 -11.69 19.68 -17.85
CA GLN A 192 -12.89 20.11 -17.11
C GLN A 192 -12.72 19.90 -15.60
N TYR A 193 -11.95 18.90 -15.19
CA TYR A 193 -11.88 18.44 -13.81
C TYR A 193 -10.59 18.81 -13.10
N GLU A 194 -9.55 19.18 -13.84
CA GLU A 194 -8.30 19.64 -13.28
C GLU A 194 -8.37 21.11 -12.85
N ASN A 195 -7.73 21.42 -11.72
CA ASN A 195 -7.75 22.77 -11.15
C ASN A 195 -7.04 23.75 -12.11
N THR A 196 -7.74 24.78 -12.57
CA THR A 196 -7.21 25.76 -13.53
C THR A 196 -6.12 26.67 -12.96
N ASP A 197 -6.06 26.81 -11.64
CA ASP A 197 -5.11 27.69 -10.96
C ASP A 197 -3.73 27.05 -10.81
N LEU A 198 -3.63 25.73 -11.01
CA LEU A 198 -2.35 25.01 -11.00
C LEU A 198 -1.63 25.09 -12.35
N ASP A 199 -0.31 25.21 -12.28
CA ASP A 199 0.54 25.11 -13.46
C ASP A 199 0.59 23.67 -14.01
N ASP A 200 0.79 23.53 -15.33
CA ASP A 200 0.91 22.24 -16.02
C ASP A 200 2.08 21.39 -15.53
N SER A 201 3.11 22.02 -14.94
CA SER A 201 4.29 21.35 -14.38
C SER A 201 4.12 20.90 -12.93
N ALA A 202 3.07 21.33 -12.24
CA ALA A 202 2.78 20.90 -10.87
C ALA A 202 2.51 19.38 -10.83
N HIS A 203 2.90 18.74 -9.72
CA HIS A 203 2.74 17.30 -9.49
C HIS A 203 2.64 17.02 -7.97
N GLY A 204 2.56 15.74 -7.61
CA GLY A 204 2.66 15.31 -6.22
C GLY A 204 1.46 15.71 -5.37
N LEU A 205 1.73 15.98 -4.10
CA LEU A 205 0.69 16.27 -3.12
C LEU A 205 -0.08 17.55 -3.46
N ALA A 206 0.58 18.58 -4.00
CA ALA A 206 -0.05 19.83 -4.38
C ALA A 206 -1.15 19.63 -5.45
N HIS A 207 -0.93 18.72 -6.41
CA HIS A 207 -1.97 18.35 -7.39
C HIS A 207 -3.21 17.81 -6.68
N TYR A 208 -3.01 16.82 -5.82
CA TYR A 208 -4.10 16.15 -5.11
C TYR A 208 -4.82 17.03 -4.08
N THR A 209 -4.12 17.90 -3.35
CA THR A 209 -4.74 18.77 -2.34
C THR A 209 -5.51 19.93 -2.98
N SER A 210 -5.07 20.41 -4.14
CA SER A 210 -5.82 21.40 -4.93
C SER A 210 -7.08 20.82 -5.59
N ASN A 211 -7.19 19.49 -5.67
CA ASN A 211 -8.36 18.78 -6.20
C ASN A 211 -8.84 17.68 -5.23
N PRO A 212 -9.49 18.05 -4.10
CA PRO A 212 -9.89 17.09 -3.07
C PRO A 212 -10.82 15.98 -3.58
N THR A 213 -11.64 16.28 -4.60
CA THR A 213 -12.54 15.28 -5.20
C THR A 213 -11.74 14.19 -5.91
N LEU A 214 -10.69 14.55 -6.64
CA LEU A 214 -9.79 13.58 -7.27
C LEU A 214 -9.08 12.73 -6.20
N LEU A 215 -8.47 13.38 -5.20
CA LEU A 215 -7.77 12.71 -4.11
C LEU A 215 -8.66 11.69 -3.39
N ASN A 216 -9.88 12.08 -3.01
CA ASN A 216 -10.82 11.19 -2.34
C ASN A 216 -11.17 9.94 -3.19
N ARG A 217 -11.23 10.08 -4.51
CA ARG A 217 -11.49 8.95 -5.42
C ARG A 217 -10.29 8.02 -5.53
N VAL A 218 -9.07 8.56 -5.61
CA VAL A 218 -7.85 7.75 -5.59
C VAL A 218 -7.71 7.00 -4.26
N ILE A 219 -7.97 7.65 -3.12
CA ILE A 219 -7.96 7.00 -1.80
C ILE A 219 -9.00 5.88 -1.73
N LYS A 220 -10.19 6.04 -2.35
CA LYS A 220 -11.20 4.97 -2.41
C LYS A 220 -10.71 3.74 -3.16
N ILE A 221 -9.91 3.88 -4.21
CA ILE A 221 -9.30 2.76 -4.95
C ILE A 221 -8.35 2.00 -4.02
N VAL A 222 -7.44 2.70 -3.33
CA VAL A 222 -6.52 2.09 -2.35
C VAL A 222 -7.29 1.39 -1.23
N ARG A 223 -8.37 2.01 -0.73
CA ARG A 223 -9.23 1.42 0.30
C ARG A 223 -9.91 0.15 -0.19
N ARG A 224 -10.37 0.13 -1.44
CA ARG A 224 -11.01 -1.03 -2.05
C ARG A 224 -10.02 -2.20 -2.14
N LEU A 225 -8.80 -1.95 -2.61
CA LEU A 225 -7.72 -2.94 -2.66
C LEU A 225 -7.45 -3.57 -1.28
N ARG A 226 -7.35 -2.75 -0.24
CA ARG A 226 -7.08 -3.24 1.13
C ARG A 226 -8.27 -3.94 1.79
N ASN A 227 -9.49 -3.41 1.65
CA ASN A 227 -10.67 -3.86 2.42
C ASN A 227 -11.54 -4.88 1.69
N VAL A 228 -11.69 -4.74 0.37
CA VAL A 228 -12.51 -5.62 -0.47
C VAL A 228 -11.66 -6.80 -0.93
N TYR A 229 -10.53 -6.53 -1.61
CA TYR A 229 -9.61 -7.57 -2.09
C TYR A 229 -8.65 -8.10 -1.02
N LYS A 230 -8.80 -7.65 0.23
CA LYS A 230 -8.07 -8.14 1.43
C LYS A 230 -6.54 -8.03 1.34
N LYS A 231 -6.00 -7.16 0.46
CA LYS A 231 -4.55 -6.96 0.34
C LYS A 231 -4.04 -6.00 1.40
N ARG A 232 -3.84 -6.52 2.62
CA ARG A 232 -3.40 -5.74 3.80
C ARG A 232 -1.92 -5.33 3.76
N ASN A 233 -1.13 -5.97 2.91
CA ASN A 233 0.29 -5.67 2.67
C ASN A 233 0.53 -4.43 1.79
N VAL A 234 -0.54 -3.75 1.33
CA VAL A 234 -0.43 -2.60 0.41
C VAL A 234 -0.46 -1.27 1.16
N ASP A 235 0.70 -0.65 1.29
CA ASP A 235 0.89 0.69 1.85
C ASP A 235 0.75 1.80 0.80
N ILE A 236 0.73 3.06 1.25
CA ILE A 236 0.61 4.23 0.36
C ILE A 236 1.80 5.19 0.53
N GLY A 237 2.34 5.66 -0.60
CA GLY A 237 3.32 6.72 -0.67
C GLY A 237 2.82 7.89 -1.52
N ILE A 238 3.07 9.12 -1.08
CA ILE A 238 2.72 10.34 -1.83
C ILE A 238 3.97 11.12 -2.21
N TYR A 239 4.09 11.47 -3.49
CA TYR A 239 5.17 12.28 -4.05
C TYR A 239 5.09 13.77 -3.68
N ALA A 240 6.25 14.42 -3.66
CA ALA A 240 6.43 15.86 -3.47
C ALA A 240 5.56 16.42 -2.33
N PRO A 241 5.77 15.96 -1.08
CA PRO A 241 5.01 16.43 0.07
C PRO A 241 5.13 17.94 0.28
N MET A 242 6.28 18.55 -0.05
CA MET A 242 6.59 19.99 -0.05
C MET A 242 6.44 20.74 1.28
N SER A 243 5.62 20.27 2.22
CA SER A 243 5.49 20.84 3.57
C SER A 243 4.79 19.89 4.54
N ALA A 244 4.99 20.12 5.84
CA ALA A 244 4.27 19.43 6.90
C ALA A 244 2.76 19.72 6.90
N GLU A 245 2.34 20.91 6.45
CA GLU A 245 0.92 21.28 6.42
C GLU A 245 0.15 20.47 5.38
N GLU A 246 0.67 20.39 4.16
CA GLU A 246 0.08 19.58 3.09
C GLU A 246 0.02 18.10 3.49
N MET A 247 1.07 17.57 4.11
CA MET A 247 1.05 16.19 4.63
C MET A 247 -0.01 15.96 5.72
N LYS A 248 -0.26 16.94 6.59
CA LYS A 248 -1.37 16.88 7.55
C LYS A 248 -2.73 16.88 6.84
N LYS A 249 -2.90 17.65 5.75
CA LYS A 249 -4.12 17.63 4.92
C LYS A 249 -4.32 16.28 4.26
N PHE A 250 -3.27 15.70 3.68
CA PHE A 250 -3.30 14.36 3.08
C PHE A 250 -3.77 13.30 4.07
N LYS A 251 -3.18 13.27 5.27
CA LYS A 251 -3.58 12.33 6.33
C LYS A 251 -5.03 12.49 6.78
N ARG A 252 -5.54 13.72 6.81
CA ARG A 252 -6.95 13.98 7.12
C ARG A 252 -7.86 13.43 6.02
N ALA A 253 -7.48 13.59 4.75
CA ALA A 253 -8.22 13.01 3.63
C ALA A 253 -8.24 11.47 3.69
N LEU A 254 -7.09 10.83 3.97
CA LEU A 254 -7.00 9.38 4.19
C LEU A 254 -7.96 8.92 5.31
N LEU A 255 -7.93 9.61 6.45
CA LEU A 255 -8.81 9.31 7.58
C LEU A 255 -10.29 9.49 7.24
N ALA A 256 -10.65 10.57 6.54
CA ALA A 256 -12.04 10.85 6.13
C ALA A 256 -12.60 9.77 5.20
N GLU A 257 -11.76 9.21 4.34
CA GLU A 257 -12.11 8.08 3.49
C GLU A 257 -11.95 6.72 4.20
N GLY A 258 -11.64 6.68 5.50
CA GLY A 258 -11.59 5.44 6.28
C GLY A 258 -10.30 4.63 6.12
N LEU A 259 -9.23 5.25 5.62
CA LEU A 259 -7.87 4.72 5.62
C LEU A 259 -7.04 5.37 6.72
N ARG A 260 -7.14 4.81 7.93
CA ARG A 260 -6.33 5.25 9.07
C ARG A 260 -5.03 4.46 9.12
N ARG A 261 -3.90 5.14 9.40
CA ARG A 261 -2.62 4.51 9.76
C ARG A 261 -2.83 3.47 10.87
N THR A 262 -2.36 2.24 10.66
CA THR A 262 -2.43 1.13 11.62
C THR A 262 -1.13 0.33 11.55
N ALA A 263 -0.94 -0.67 12.42
CA ALA A 263 0.21 -1.58 12.33
C ALA A 263 0.31 -2.34 10.99
N SER A 264 -0.79 -2.41 10.23
CA SER A 264 -0.84 -3.05 8.91
C SER A 264 -0.88 -2.05 7.75
N PHE A 265 -0.91 -0.74 8.02
CA PHE A 265 -1.04 0.28 6.99
C PHE A 265 -0.09 1.44 7.27
N ASN A 266 0.98 1.47 6.51
CA ASN A 266 1.99 2.50 6.57
C ASN A 266 1.69 3.61 5.55
N ILE A 267 2.06 4.82 5.92
CA ILE A 267 1.99 6.01 5.07
C ILE A 267 3.42 6.52 4.91
N TYR A 268 3.86 6.66 3.66
CA TYR A 268 5.18 7.19 3.32
C TYR A 268 5.07 8.54 2.61
N ALA A 269 6.07 9.40 2.82
CA ALA A 269 6.32 10.53 1.94
C ALA A 269 7.44 10.17 0.98
N ILE A 270 7.21 10.35 -0.32
CA ILE A 270 8.19 10.10 -1.36
C ILE A 270 8.84 11.44 -1.71
N LEU A 271 10.11 11.60 -1.32
CA LEU A 271 10.88 12.81 -1.57
C LEU A 271 11.51 12.70 -2.94
N ASP A 272 11.21 13.65 -3.83
CA ASP A 272 11.69 13.63 -5.22
C ASP A 272 12.39 14.94 -5.65
N SER A 273 12.55 15.87 -4.70
CA SER A 273 13.26 17.13 -4.91
C SER A 273 14.22 17.45 -3.75
N PRO A 274 15.26 18.27 -3.98
CA PRO A 274 16.11 18.77 -2.90
C PRO A 274 15.34 19.58 -1.84
N THR A 275 14.25 20.24 -2.23
CA THR A 275 13.38 20.97 -1.29
C THR A 275 12.75 20.00 -0.29
N ASP A 276 12.26 18.85 -0.75
CA ASP A 276 11.69 17.84 0.14
C ASP A 276 12.74 17.25 1.09
N VAL A 277 13.99 17.10 0.63
CA VAL A 277 15.11 16.63 1.46
C VAL A 277 15.39 17.63 2.60
N ILE A 278 15.37 18.92 2.31
CA ILE A 278 15.59 19.98 3.31
C ILE A 278 14.47 19.98 4.37
N LEU A 279 13.23 19.68 3.98
CA LEU A 279 12.04 19.70 4.84
C LEU A 279 11.70 18.33 5.44
N ALA A 280 12.59 17.35 5.31
CA ALA A 280 12.33 15.96 5.67
C ALA A 280 11.96 15.79 7.15
N ASP A 281 12.57 16.59 8.03
CA ASP A 281 12.30 16.62 9.47
C ASP A 281 10.85 17.05 9.74
N GLU A 282 10.43 18.17 9.18
CA GLU A 282 9.08 18.70 9.31
C GLU A 282 8.02 17.74 8.76
N ILE A 283 8.32 17.12 7.60
CA ILE A 283 7.46 16.13 6.95
C ILE A 283 7.30 14.90 7.86
N LEU A 284 8.39 14.38 8.41
CA LEU A 284 8.36 13.23 9.32
C LEU A 284 7.63 13.52 10.63
N ASP A 285 7.75 14.74 11.15
CA ASP A 285 7.07 15.20 12.37
C ASP A 285 5.55 15.25 12.23
N THR A 286 5.04 15.11 11.00
CA THR A 286 3.63 14.85 10.78
C THR A 286 3.19 13.47 11.25
N LYS A 287 4.08 12.60 11.76
CA LYS A 287 3.78 11.23 12.27
C LYS A 287 3.29 10.29 11.16
N ILE A 288 4.11 10.19 10.11
CA ILE A 288 4.07 9.14 9.08
C ILE A 288 5.04 8.01 9.44
N ASP A 289 5.04 6.92 8.67
CA ASP A 289 5.82 5.70 8.98
C ASP A 289 7.26 5.76 8.46
N GLY A 290 7.47 6.47 7.35
CA GLY A 290 8.78 6.55 6.75
C GLY A 290 8.90 7.50 5.58
N LEU A 291 10.10 7.58 5.06
CA LEU A 291 10.46 8.33 3.86
C LEU A 291 10.91 7.37 2.77
N ILE A 292 10.55 7.68 1.53
CA ILE A 292 11.08 7.03 0.35
C ILE A 292 11.88 8.08 -0.42
N LEU A 293 13.18 7.87 -0.60
CA LEU A 293 14.04 8.75 -1.37
C LEU A 293 14.05 8.29 -2.83
N ASP A 294 13.41 9.07 -3.70
CA ASP A 294 13.52 8.87 -5.15
C ASP A 294 14.80 9.54 -5.64
N MET A 295 15.95 8.90 -5.33
CA MET A 295 17.27 9.42 -5.68
C MET A 295 17.42 9.72 -7.17
N PRO A 296 16.89 8.92 -8.12
CA PRO A 296 16.89 9.25 -9.54
C PRO A 296 16.28 10.62 -9.83
N ARG A 297 15.12 10.93 -9.27
CA ARG A 297 14.49 12.25 -9.46
C ARG A 297 15.27 13.36 -8.78
N ILE A 298 15.69 13.16 -7.53
CA ILE A 298 16.42 14.18 -6.76
C ILE A 298 17.73 14.54 -7.46
N VAL A 299 18.51 13.53 -7.86
CA VAL A 299 19.83 13.72 -8.48
C VAL A 299 19.69 14.34 -9.87
N LYS A 300 18.68 13.94 -10.67
CA LYS A 300 18.38 14.62 -11.95
C LYS A 300 18.17 16.12 -11.74
N VAL A 301 17.36 16.51 -10.76
CA VAL A 301 17.10 17.93 -10.45
C VAL A 301 18.38 18.63 -10.00
N MET A 302 19.18 18.01 -9.12
CA MET A 302 20.47 18.58 -8.68
C MET A 302 21.47 18.76 -9.81
N GLN A 303 21.44 17.90 -10.83
CA GLN A 303 22.31 17.97 -12.01
C GLN A 303 21.73 18.86 -13.13
N GLY A 304 20.64 19.59 -12.86
CA GLY A 304 20.06 20.57 -13.78
C GLY A 304 19.09 19.98 -14.82
N HIS A 305 18.63 18.73 -14.61
CA HIS A 305 17.60 18.10 -15.43
C HIS A 305 16.21 18.24 -14.80
N LYS A 306 15.17 18.01 -15.62
CA LYS A 306 13.81 17.82 -15.08
C LYS A 306 13.73 16.46 -14.40
N PHE A 307 12.93 16.36 -13.33
CA PHE A 307 12.76 15.10 -12.58
C PHE A 307 12.23 13.95 -13.46
N ASP A 308 11.38 14.27 -14.43
CA ASP A 308 10.72 13.34 -15.35
C ASP A 308 11.47 13.16 -16.69
N ALA A 309 12.71 13.64 -16.79
CA ALA A 309 13.48 13.46 -18.02
C ALA A 309 13.85 11.97 -18.21
N GLU A 310 13.42 11.38 -19.33
CA GLU A 310 13.65 9.95 -19.66
C GLU A 310 15.01 9.70 -20.32
N ASN A 311 15.45 10.59 -21.21
CA ASN A 311 16.65 10.40 -22.04
C ASN A 311 17.82 11.31 -21.63
N VAL A 312 18.13 11.33 -20.33
CA VAL A 312 19.24 12.10 -19.77
C VAL A 312 20.25 11.20 -19.07
N LYS A 313 21.54 11.51 -19.23
CA LYS A 313 22.60 10.86 -18.47
C LYS A 313 22.81 11.61 -17.15
N TYR A 314 22.72 10.91 -16.05
CA TYR A 314 23.01 11.39 -14.70
C TYR A 314 23.79 10.31 -13.95
N ASN A 315 24.46 10.70 -12.86
CA ASN A 315 25.22 9.76 -12.04
C ASN A 315 24.68 9.75 -10.62
N LEU A 316 24.23 8.59 -10.13
CA LEU A 316 23.71 8.38 -8.78
C LEU A 316 24.82 8.19 -7.73
N GLY A 317 25.99 7.68 -8.10
CA GLY A 317 27.12 7.41 -7.18
C GLY A 317 27.98 8.64 -6.84
N VAL A 318 27.56 9.85 -7.22
CA VAL A 318 28.31 11.08 -6.88
C VAL A 318 28.17 11.43 -5.41
N SER A 319 29.19 12.08 -4.83
CA SER A 319 29.20 12.45 -3.41
C SER A 319 28.01 13.30 -2.97
N SER A 320 27.38 14.06 -3.86
CA SER A 320 26.16 14.82 -3.54
C SER A 320 24.97 13.91 -3.22
N SER A 321 24.85 12.78 -3.90
CA SER A 321 23.81 11.79 -3.64
C SER A 321 24.01 11.12 -2.28
N LEU A 322 25.26 10.76 -1.96
CA LEU A 322 25.61 10.15 -0.68
C LEU A 322 25.30 11.09 0.49
N LYS A 323 25.60 12.39 0.33
CA LYS A 323 25.24 13.42 1.32
C LYS A 323 23.73 13.58 1.54
N ILE A 324 22.89 13.30 0.55
CA ILE A 324 21.42 13.30 0.76
C ILE A 324 21.04 12.16 1.69
N VAL A 325 21.62 10.98 1.50
CA VAL A 325 21.40 9.83 2.39
C VAL A 325 21.83 10.19 3.81
N ASP A 326 22.98 10.84 3.99
CA ASP A 326 23.45 11.30 5.30
C ASP A 326 22.43 12.20 5.99
N VAL A 327 22.01 13.28 5.31
CA VAL A 327 21.06 14.26 5.85
C VAL A 327 19.77 13.57 6.29
N ILE A 328 19.24 12.66 5.48
CA ILE A 328 17.98 11.97 5.79
C ILE A 328 18.16 10.99 6.94
N CYS A 329 19.26 10.23 6.97
CA CYS A 329 19.53 9.30 8.06
C CYS A 329 19.72 10.04 9.38
N ASP A 330 20.49 11.13 9.40
CA ASP A 330 20.69 11.98 10.59
C ASP A 330 19.37 12.63 11.06
N THR A 331 18.46 12.90 10.13
CA THR A 331 17.12 13.44 10.45
C THR A 331 16.18 12.37 11.04
N THR A 332 16.46 11.09 10.78
CA THR A 332 15.56 9.97 11.08
C THR A 332 15.98 9.17 12.31
N ASP A 333 16.95 9.65 13.12
CA ASP A 333 17.55 9.06 14.33
C ASP A 333 16.61 8.31 15.33
N SER A 334 15.29 8.38 15.15
CA SER A 334 14.33 7.49 15.77
C SER A 334 14.28 6.11 15.09
N PRO A 335 14.53 5.01 15.81
CA PRO A 335 14.57 3.65 15.26
C PRO A 335 13.23 3.15 14.68
N SER A 336 12.14 3.90 14.84
CA SER A 336 10.81 3.52 14.33
C SER A 336 10.50 4.06 12.94
N LYS A 337 11.33 4.94 12.38
CA LYS A 337 11.07 5.56 11.07
C LYS A 337 11.83 4.83 9.98
N GLU A 338 11.12 4.36 8.98
CA GLU A 338 11.73 3.61 7.88
C GLU A 338 12.24 4.58 6.80
N VAL A 339 13.48 4.40 6.36
CA VAL A 339 14.03 5.08 5.18
C VAL A 339 14.26 4.06 4.08
N ILE A 340 13.54 4.21 2.98
CA ILE A 340 13.71 3.38 1.79
C ILE A 340 14.35 4.22 0.69
N VAL A 341 15.43 3.74 0.08
CA VAL A 341 16.14 4.46 -0.98
C VAL A 341 15.92 3.78 -2.31
N ILE A 342 15.40 4.50 -3.31
CA ILE A 342 15.35 4.00 -4.69
C ILE A 342 16.73 4.22 -5.29
N ALA A 343 17.49 3.15 -5.50
CA ALA A 343 18.89 3.22 -5.97
C ALA A 343 19.06 2.84 -7.45
N GLN A 344 17.99 2.33 -8.10
CA GLN A 344 18.03 1.79 -9.46
C GLN A 344 19.12 0.71 -9.62
N ASP A 345 20.18 1.01 -10.37
CA ASP A 345 21.31 0.14 -10.72
C ASP A 345 22.63 0.59 -10.06
N SER A 346 22.60 1.56 -9.13
CA SER A 346 23.80 2.14 -8.54
C SER A 346 24.32 1.35 -7.33
N GLU A 347 25.28 0.47 -7.56
CA GLU A 347 25.95 -0.31 -6.51
C GLU A 347 26.64 0.59 -5.46
N ASP A 348 27.32 1.67 -5.88
CA ASP A 348 27.96 2.63 -4.96
C ASP A 348 26.96 3.20 -3.94
N LEU A 349 25.76 3.56 -4.43
CA LEU A 349 24.68 4.08 -3.59
C LEU A 349 24.13 2.97 -2.67
N VAL A 350 23.96 1.75 -3.18
CA VAL A 350 23.54 0.58 -2.39
C VAL A 350 24.49 0.36 -1.22
N ARG A 351 25.80 0.24 -1.47
CA ARG A 351 26.81 0.00 -0.43
C ARG A 351 26.80 1.11 0.61
N TYR A 352 26.74 2.36 0.17
CA TYR A 352 26.67 3.50 1.08
C TYR A 352 25.40 3.51 1.94
N CYS A 353 24.25 3.17 1.35
CA CYS A 353 22.99 3.06 2.07
C CYS A 353 23.06 2.00 3.19
N VAL A 354 23.67 0.85 2.93
CA VAL A 354 23.90 -0.20 3.94
C VAL A 354 24.79 0.33 5.07
N GLN A 355 25.90 1.00 4.74
CA GLN A 355 26.80 1.61 5.72
C GLN A 355 26.11 2.65 6.62
N ARG A 356 25.16 3.40 6.06
CA ARG A 356 24.35 4.38 6.80
C ARG A 356 23.18 3.76 7.56
N GLY A 357 22.91 2.47 7.40
CA GLY A 357 21.86 1.75 8.12
C GLY A 357 20.44 2.09 7.67
N VAL A 358 20.22 2.29 6.37
CA VAL A 358 18.86 2.50 5.85
C VAL A 358 17.99 1.25 6.06
N TYR A 359 16.67 1.44 6.13
CA TYR A 359 15.75 0.32 6.34
C TYR A 359 15.65 -0.59 5.11
N GLY A 360 15.64 0.00 3.91
CA GLY A 360 15.64 -0.78 2.69
C GLY A 360 16.04 -0.02 1.44
N ILE A 361 16.30 -0.77 0.39
CA ILE A 361 16.80 -0.27 -0.89
C ILE A 361 15.93 -0.86 -1.99
N SER A 362 15.45 -0.02 -2.90
CA SER A 362 14.65 -0.42 -4.05
C SER A 362 15.48 -0.33 -5.33
N VAL A 363 15.56 -1.44 -6.07
CA VAL A 363 16.37 -1.58 -7.29
C VAL A 363 15.53 -2.06 -8.47
N LEU A 364 16.09 -2.00 -9.68
CA LEU A 364 15.43 -2.54 -10.86
C LEU A 364 15.28 -4.08 -10.75
N PRO A 365 14.27 -4.68 -11.41
CA PRO A 365 13.99 -6.12 -11.30
C PRO A 365 15.22 -7.00 -11.57
N GLU A 366 15.96 -6.69 -12.64
CA GLU A 366 17.16 -7.41 -13.06
C GLU A 366 18.30 -7.39 -12.02
N ASN A 367 18.33 -6.41 -11.12
CA ASN A 367 19.40 -6.24 -10.13
C ASN A 367 19.05 -6.78 -8.73
N VAL A 368 17.85 -7.31 -8.51
CA VAL A 368 17.40 -7.74 -7.16
C VAL A 368 18.35 -8.75 -6.54
N LYS A 369 18.75 -9.78 -7.30
CA LYS A 369 19.60 -10.86 -6.80
C LYS A 369 21.01 -10.37 -6.46
N GLU A 370 21.64 -9.70 -7.42
CA GLU A 370 22.98 -9.11 -7.27
C GLU A 370 23.03 -8.12 -6.10
N THR A 371 22.01 -7.27 -5.96
CA THR A 371 21.91 -6.31 -4.86
C THR A 371 21.84 -7.02 -3.50
N ARG A 372 21.14 -8.15 -3.38
CA ARG A 372 21.12 -8.92 -2.12
C ARG A 372 22.48 -9.48 -1.76
N GLU A 373 23.26 -9.93 -2.75
CA GLU A 373 24.62 -10.41 -2.54
C GLU A 373 25.51 -9.25 -2.06
N VAL A 374 25.45 -8.09 -2.72
CA VAL A 374 26.17 -6.86 -2.33
C VAL A 374 25.79 -6.41 -0.91
N VAL A 375 24.50 -6.38 -0.59
CA VAL A 375 24.02 -5.98 0.75
C VAL A 375 24.56 -6.93 1.81
N SER A 376 24.49 -8.24 1.59
CA SER A 376 24.99 -9.24 2.54
C SER A 376 26.51 -9.15 2.75
N GLU A 377 27.27 -8.87 1.68
CA GLU A 377 28.71 -8.63 1.72
C GLU A 377 29.07 -7.39 2.55
N GLU A 378 28.40 -6.26 2.30
CA GLU A 378 28.62 -5.01 3.04
C GLU A 378 28.26 -5.15 4.52
N GLU A 379 27.12 -5.78 4.82
CA GLU A 379 26.72 -6.07 6.21
C GLU A 379 27.75 -6.93 6.92
N SER A 380 28.26 -7.96 6.26
CA SER A 380 29.32 -8.82 6.80
C SER A 380 30.61 -8.03 7.06
N THR A 381 30.98 -7.12 6.17
CA THR A 381 32.16 -6.25 6.30
C THR A 381 32.04 -5.33 7.51
N LEU A 382 30.85 -4.73 7.71
CA LEU A 382 30.54 -3.88 8.87
C LEU A 382 30.60 -4.66 10.18
N ILE A 383 30.07 -5.89 10.22
CA ILE A 383 30.08 -6.76 11.40
C ILE A 383 31.51 -7.18 11.76
N LEU A 384 32.34 -7.49 10.76
CA LEU A 384 33.73 -7.91 10.96
C LEU A 384 34.68 -6.75 11.30
N GLY A 385 34.20 -5.50 11.23
CA GLY A 385 34.96 -4.32 11.66
C GLY A 385 36.06 -3.89 10.69
N TYR A 386 36.00 -4.30 9.42
CA TYR A 386 36.87 -3.77 8.39
C TYR A 386 36.42 -2.33 8.07
N LYS A 387 37.14 -1.35 8.63
CA LYS A 387 36.98 0.08 8.33
C LYS A 387 37.96 0.55 7.28
#